data_AF-A0A7V5NAQ6-F1
#
_entry.id   AF-A0A7V5NAQ6-F1
#
_cell.length_a   1.000
_cell.length_b   1.000
_cell.length_c   1.000
_cell.angle_alpha   90.00
_cell.angle_beta   90.00
_cell.angle_gamma   90.00
#
_symmetry.space_group_name_H-M   'P 1'
#
loop_
_entity.id
_entity.type
_entity.pdbx_description
1 polymer ?
#
loop_
_entity_poly.entity_id
_entity_poly.type
_entity_poly.pdbx_seq_one_letter_code
_entity_poly.pdbx_strand_id
1 'polypeptide(L)'
;MRAIICGLFAFAMTLSGFAGGYLAIPKTDREPRIDGLVTPRERSQCSMTTLTLMGALAAPENKTEIYACATPRGVYFGFVCYDTDPSGVQTSVTQENGPVMKDDSVEFVLCPTLVGERDNYFHFAVNAAGVRYSWDAHLDRPVSQWQAAAQKTPSGWEAEAFIPFSSIRGRTDINQWRANFLRTRTSRHSKPPEVSVWVDPGLTIHNYKKLGFLRFVEPKEEDIESLLKQLMELREQEASAARQNEEGSTATAVNRKSDVPRSEETSSPVTAP
;
A
#
# COMPACT_ATOMS: atom_id res chain seq x y z
N MET A 1 20.17 -39.00 -5.18
CA MET A 1 20.40 -37.60 -4.75
C MET A 1 19.22 -36.79 -5.30
N ARG A 2 18.26 -36.40 -4.46
CA ARG A 2 17.00 -35.76 -4.90
C ARG A 2 17.20 -34.27 -5.06
N ALA A 3 17.11 -33.76 -6.29
CA ALA A 3 17.02 -32.33 -6.55
C ALA A 3 15.56 -31.89 -6.36
N ILE A 4 15.31 -31.15 -5.29
CA ILE A 4 14.04 -30.46 -5.03
C ILE A 4 14.06 -29.22 -5.92
N ILE A 5 13.28 -29.24 -7.01
CA ILE A 5 13.04 -28.04 -7.83
C ILE A 5 12.02 -27.20 -7.06
N CYS A 6 12.54 -26.16 -6.41
CA CYS A 6 11.79 -25.17 -5.67
C CYS A 6 11.09 -24.26 -6.69
N GLY A 7 9.77 -24.38 -6.83
CA GLY A 7 8.96 -23.45 -7.62
C GLY A 7 9.01 -22.07 -6.99
N LEU A 8 9.61 -21.11 -7.69
CA LEU A 8 9.52 -19.70 -7.34
C LEU A 8 8.07 -19.25 -7.60
N PHE A 9 7.24 -19.25 -6.55
CA PHE A 9 6.08 -18.39 -6.52
C PHE A 9 6.59 -16.95 -6.49
N ALA A 10 6.37 -16.21 -7.59
CA ALA A 10 6.48 -14.76 -7.59
C ALA A 10 5.37 -14.20 -6.70
N PHE A 11 5.61 -14.20 -5.39
CA PHE A 11 4.84 -13.37 -4.48
C PHE A 11 5.09 -11.95 -4.93
N ALA A 12 4.06 -11.26 -5.43
CA ALA A 12 4.10 -9.83 -5.59
C ALA A 12 4.26 -9.24 -4.18
N MET A 13 5.51 -9.16 -3.71
CA MET A 13 5.86 -8.29 -2.60
C MET A 13 5.45 -6.90 -3.06
N THR A 14 4.32 -6.42 -2.55
CA THR A 14 4.13 -4.99 -2.38
C THR A 14 5.38 -4.53 -1.66
N LEU A 15 6.28 -3.86 -2.40
CA LEU A 15 7.38 -3.14 -1.79
C LEU A 15 6.71 -2.15 -0.84
N SER A 16 6.66 -2.50 0.44
CA SER A 16 6.45 -1.55 1.50
C SER A 16 7.55 -0.52 1.33
N GLY A 17 7.20 0.61 0.71
CA GLY A 17 8.13 1.70 0.51
C GLY A 17 8.63 2.10 1.88
N PHE A 18 9.92 1.84 2.14
CA PHE A 18 10.64 2.55 3.19
C PHE A 18 10.41 4.05 3.00
N ALA A 19 10.45 4.80 4.11
CA ALA A 19 10.26 6.26 4.21
C ALA A 19 11.30 7.11 3.43
N GLY A 20 11.71 6.69 2.24
CA GLY A 20 12.24 7.60 1.24
C GLY A 20 11.07 8.48 0.83
N GLY A 21 11.16 9.78 1.07
CA GLY A 21 10.10 10.78 0.84
C GLY A 21 9.69 10.91 -0.63
N TYR A 22 9.19 9.82 -1.20
CA TYR A 22 8.75 9.63 -2.56
C TYR A 22 7.65 8.54 -2.56
N LEU A 23 6.50 8.86 -3.13
CA LEU A 23 5.37 7.94 -3.29
C LEU A 23 4.87 8.06 -4.73
N ALA A 24 4.84 6.94 -5.45
CA ALA A 24 4.16 6.89 -6.74
C ALA A 24 2.64 6.94 -6.50
N ILE A 25 1.92 7.75 -7.27
CA ILE A 25 0.47 7.93 -7.18
C ILE A 25 -0.12 7.43 -8.50
N PRO A 26 -0.63 6.19 -8.54
CA PRO A 26 -1.26 5.67 -9.74
C PRO A 26 -2.48 6.50 -10.10
N LYS A 27 -2.61 6.82 -11.39
CA LYS A 27 -3.84 7.34 -11.95
C LYS A 27 -4.86 6.22 -12.11
N THR A 28 -6.14 6.56 -11.97
CA THR A 28 -7.27 5.66 -12.15
C THR A 28 -8.50 6.45 -12.60
N ASP A 29 -9.35 5.85 -13.40
CA ASP A 29 -10.67 6.42 -13.76
C ASP A 29 -11.75 6.11 -12.72
N ARG A 30 -11.41 5.36 -11.65
CA ARG A 30 -12.35 5.01 -10.59
C ARG A 30 -12.49 6.17 -9.61
N GLU A 31 -13.66 6.78 -9.63
CA GLU A 31 -14.03 7.77 -8.64
C GLU A 31 -14.17 7.14 -7.23
N PRO A 32 -13.54 7.74 -6.20
CA PRO A 32 -13.67 7.28 -4.83
C PRO A 32 -15.05 7.64 -4.27
N ARG A 33 -15.57 6.81 -3.38
CA ARG A 33 -16.72 7.16 -2.54
C ARG A 33 -16.16 7.68 -1.23
N ILE A 34 -16.46 8.93 -0.88
CA ILE A 34 -16.00 9.54 0.36
C ILE A 34 -17.08 9.32 1.43
N ASP A 35 -17.00 8.18 2.10
CA ASP A 35 -17.93 7.77 3.16
C ASP A 35 -17.23 7.54 4.51
N GLY A 36 -15.90 7.64 4.56
CA GLY A 36 -15.09 7.51 5.76
C GLY A 36 -14.58 6.11 6.01
N LEU A 37 -14.73 5.19 5.05
CA LEU A 37 -14.18 3.84 5.09
C LEU A 37 -13.29 3.59 3.88
N VAL A 38 -12.05 3.21 4.13
CA VAL A 38 -11.08 2.84 3.10
C VAL A 38 -11.31 1.37 2.77
N THR A 39 -12.31 1.06 1.94
CA THR A 39 -12.67 -0.34 1.65
C THR A 39 -11.66 -1.00 0.69
N PRO A 40 -11.67 -2.34 0.51
CA PRO A 40 -10.84 -3.00 -0.50
C PRO A 40 -10.97 -2.41 -1.91
N ARG A 41 -12.15 -1.87 -2.26
CA ARG A 41 -12.38 -1.19 -3.54
C ARG A 41 -11.47 0.02 -3.69
N GLU A 42 -11.43 0.90 -2.68
CA GLU A 42 -10.61 2.11 -2.66
C GLU A 42 -9.12 1.77 -2.59
N ARG A 43 -8.73 0.73 -1.85
CA ARG A 43 -7.32 0.30 -1.72
C ARG A 43 -6.74 -0.26 -3.02
N SER A 44 -7.53 -1.01 -3.78
CA SER A 44 -7.04 -1.85 -4.89
C SER A 44 -6.32 -1.12 -6.03
N GLN A 45 -6.54 0.20 -6.20
CA GLN A 45 -5.92 1.01 -7.26
C GLN A 45 -5.04 2.13 -6.72
N CYS A 46 -4.77 2.11 -5.42
CA CYS A 46 -4.01 3.12 -4.72
C CYS A 46 -2.63 2.56 -4.34
N SER A 47 -1.61 3.40 -4.35
CA SER A 47 -0.34 3.05 -3.69
C SER A 47 -0.48 3.19 -2.20
N MET A 48 0.26 2.38 -1.45
CA MET A 48 0.25 2.38 0.01
C MET A 48 1.58 2.85 0.58
N THR A 49 1.54 3.63 1.65
CA THR A 49 2.69 3.96 2.51
C THR A 49 2.30 3.94 3.99
N THR A 50 3.28 4.09 4.88
CA THR A 50 3.11 4.12 6.34
C THR A 50 3.87 5.29 6.96
N LEU A 51 3.64 5.53 8.25
CA LEU A 51 4.25 6.61 9.02
C LEU A 51 5.33 6.10 10.00
N THR A 52 6.28 6.95 10.35
CA THR A 52 7.24 6.78 11.46
C THR A 52 7.00 7.84 12.53
N LEU A 53 7.46 7.64 13.76
CA LEU A 53 7.36 8.66 14.82
C LEU A 53 8.06 9.97 14.41
N MET A 54 7.48 11.11 14.74
CA MET A 54 8.14 12.40 14.47
C MET A 54 9.42 12.52 15.30
N GLY A 55 10.54 12.88 14.67
CA GLY A 55 11.85 12.96 15.33
C GLY A 55 12.55 11.62 15.53
N ALA A 56 11.98 10.51 15.07
CA ALA A 56 12.57 9.18 15.19
C ALA A 56 12.25 8.29 13.97
N LEU A 57 13.21 7.51 13.49
CA LEU A 57 12.97 6.53 12.41
C LEU A 57 12.36 5.23 12.94
N ALA A 58 11.49 5.33 13.95
CA ALA A 58 10.84 4.21 14.61
C ALA A 58 9.37 4.09 14.19
N ALA A 59 8.84 2.86 14.18
CA ALA A 59 7.42 2.63 13.94
C ALA A 59 6.57 3.19 15.11
N PRO A 60 5.40 3.80 14.84
CA PRO A 60 4.46 4.19 15.88
C PRO A 60 3.79 2.97 16.51
N GLU A 61 3.33 3.09 17.76
CA GLU A 61 2.47 2.08 18.40
C GLU A 61 1.15 1.95 17.62
N ASN A 62 0.59 3.10 17.21
CA ASN A 62 -0.66 3.20 16.48
C ASN A 62 -0.37 3.33 14.99
N LYS A 63 -0.12 2.18 14.34
CA LYS A 63 0.18 2.10 12.90
C LYS A 63 -0.87 2.85 12.08
N THR A 64 -0.41 3.54 11.05
CA THR A 64 -1.29 4.17 10.05
C THR A 64 -0.86 3.74 8.66
N GLU A 65 -1.81 3.27 7.87
CA GLU A 65 -1.62 3.01 6.44
C GLU A 65 -2.30 4.13 5.65
N ILE A 66 -1.61 4.60 4.61
CA ILE A 66 -2.09 5.67 3.75
C ILE A 66 -2.16 5.13 2.34
N TYR A 67 -3.33 5.24 1.74
CA TYR A 67 -3.63 4.85 0.38
C TYR A 67 -3.80 6.11 -0.46
N ALA A 68 -3.14 6.20 -1.60
CA ALA A 68 -3.21 7.37 -2.46
C ALA A 68 -3.27 7.00 -3.95
N CYS A 69 -4.20 7.63 -4.66
CA CYS A 69 -4.37 7.52 -6.10
C CYS A 69 -4.95 8.81 -6.66
N ALA A 70 -4.79 9.03 -7.96
CA ALA A 70 -5.28 10.21 -8.65
C ALA A 70 -6.36 9.83 -9.67
N THR A 71 -7.40 10.64 -9.72
CA THR A 71 -8.46 10.59 -10.74
C THR A 71 -8.26 11.71 -11.76
N PRO A 72 -9.00 11.72 -12.88
CA PRO A 72 -9.03 12.89 -13.76
C PRO A 72 -9.47 14.19 -13.05
N ARG A 73 -10.21 14.09 -11.94
CA ARG A 73 -10.76 15.26 -11.23
C ARG A 73 -9.93 15.74 -10.05
N GLY A 74 -9.07 14.88 -9.47
CA GLY A 74 -8.37 15.21 -8.24
C GLY A 74 -7.64 14.04 -7.62
N VAL A 75 -7.10 14.26 -6.41
CA VAL A 75 -6.31 13.27 -5.67
C VAL A 75 -7.10 12.74 -4.50
N TYR A 76 -7.10 11.42 -4.34
CA TYR A 76 -7.70 10.71 -3.21
C TYR A 76 -6.62 10.30 -2.21
N PHE A 77 -6.95 10.42 -0.93
CA PHE A 77 -6.19 9.89 0.19
C PHE A 77 -7.13 9.10 1.12
N GLY A 78 -6.81 7.84 1.37
CA GLY A 78 -7.44 7.01 2.38
C GLY A 78 -6.47 6.76 3.53
N PHE A 79 -6.94 6.86 4.76
CA PHE A 79 -6.16 6.67 5.98
C PHE A 79 -6.80 5.55 6.80
N VAL A 80 -6.03 4.50 7.07
CA VAL A 80 -6.41 3.43 7.99
C VAL A 80 -5.61 3.60 9.27
N CYS A 81 -6.26 4.07 10.32
CA CYS A 81 -5.65 4.44 11.58
C CYS A 81 -5.90 3.36 12.63
N TYR A 82 -4.97 2.41 12.74
CA TYR A 82 -5.00 1.40 13.80
C TYR A 82 -4.80 2.06 15.16
N ASP A 83 -5.54 1.63 16.15
CA ASP A 83 -5.42 2.15 17.51
C ASP A 83 -5.44 0.97 18.49
N THR A 84 -4.48 0.94 19.42
CA THR A 84 -4.44 -0.10 20.45
C THR A 84 -5.52 0.08 21.52
N ASP A 85 -6.18 1.25 21.54
CA ASP A 85 -7.33 1.57 22.38
C ASP A 85 -8.43 2.32 21.57
N PRO A 86 -9.17 1.62 20.69
CA PRO A 86 -10.17 2.25 19.81
C PRO A 86 -11.31 2.98 20.54
N SER A 87 -11.67 2.54 21.75
CA SER A 87 -12.71 3.20 22.57
C SER A 87 -12.22 4.54 23.13
N GLY A 88 -10.90 4.74 23.22
CA GLY A 88 -10.27 5.98 23.66
C GLY A 88 -10.11 7.05 22.57
N VAL A 89 -10.48 6.78 21.32
CA VAL A 89 -10.36 7.72 20.20
C VAL A 89 -11.18 9.00 20.46
N GLN A 90 -10.48 10.14 20.53
CA GLN A 90 -11.03 11.44 20.87
C GLN A 90 -11.66 12.13 19.66
N THR A 91 -12.86 12.66 19.88
CA THR A 91 -13.73 13.29 18.87
C THR A 91 -14.51 14.44 19.48
N SER A 92 -13.82 15.31 20.22
CA SER A 92 -14.41 16.43 20.97
C SER A 92 -14.68 17.66 20.11
N VAL A 93 -13.92 17.85 19.03
CA VAL A 93 -14.05 18.98 18.10
C VAL A 93 -15.08 18.62 17.04
N THR A 94 -16.13 19.44 16.95
CA THR A 94 -17.26 19.24 16.02
C THR A 94 -17.40 20.35 14.97
N GLN A 95 -16.66 21.45 15.13
CA GLN A 95 -16.73 22.62 14.25
C GLN A 95 -15.72 22.54 13.11
N GLU A 96 -16.18 22.65 11.86
CA GLU A 96 -15.32 22.76 10.68
C GLU A 96 -14.41 23.99 10.76
N ASN A 97 -13.13 23.81 10.40
CA ASN A 97 -12.03 24.75 10.60
C ASN A 97 -11.83 25.20 12.07
N GLY A 98 -12.38 24.45 13.04
CA GLY A 98 -11.99 24.53 14.44
C GLY A 98 -10.61 23.91 14.69
N PRO A 99 -10.21 23.75 15.96
CA PRO A 99 -8.91 23.20 16.32
C PRO A 99 -8.88 21.66 16.21
N VAL A 100 -9.15 21.12 15.02
CA VAL A 100 -9.32 19.68 14.71
C VAL A 100 -8.17 18.81 15.25
N MET A 101 -6.95 19.33 15.23
CA MET A 101 -5.73 18.64 15.72
C MET A 101 -5.67 18.49 17.26
N LYS A 102 -6.67 19.00 18.00
CA LYS A 102 -6.87 18.70 19.43
C LYS A 102 -7.54 17.34 19.67
N ASP A 103 -8.02 16.68 18.62
CA ASP A 103 -8.53 15.32 18.62
C ASP A 103 -7.55 14.36 17.90
N ASP A 104 -7.85 13.05 17.96
CA ASP A 104 -7.25 12.08 17.06
C ASP A 104 -7.55 12.48 15.61
N SER A 105 -6.50 12.74 14.83
CA SER A 105 -6.60 13.34 13.50
C SER A 105 -5.50 12.89 12.54
N VAL A 106 -5.82 12.95 11.26
CA VAL A 106 -4.85 12.84 10.17
C VAL A 106 -4.70 14.19 9.52
N GLU A 107 -3.48 14.50 9.12
CA GLU A 107 -3.12 15.77 8.50
C GLU A 107 -2.29 15.51 7.26
N PHE A 108 -2.43 16.39 6.28
CA PHE A 108 -1.60 16.33 5.08
C PHE A 108 -1.32 17.72 4.55
N VAL A 109 -0.08 17.90 4.11
CA VAL A 109 0.40 19.13 3.49
C VAL A 109 0.62 18.84 2.03
N LEU A 110 0.04 19.65 1.14
CA LEU A 110 0.19 19.53 -0.31
C LEU A 110 0.82 20.80 -0.86
N CYS A 111 1.81 20.64 -1.70
CA CYS A 111 2.44 21.72 -2.45
C CYS A 111 2.50 21.28 -3.91
N PRO A 112 1.57 21.73 -4.77
CA PRO A 112 1.45 21.31 -6.17
C PRO A 112 2.49 22.01 -7.06
N THR A 113 3.76 21.95 -6.63
CA THR A 113 4.95 22.45 -7.32
C THR A 113 6.16 21.59 -6.93
N LEU A 114 7.28 21.71 -7.66
CA LEU A 114 8.52 21.00 -7.34
C LEU A 114 9.36 21.70 -6.26
N VAL A 115 9.16 23.00 -6.05
CA VAL A 115 9.93 23.83 -5.13
C VAL A 115 8.98 24.37 -4.06
N GLY A 116 9.13 23.88 -2.84
CA GLY A 116 8.33 24.39 -1.72
C GLY A 116 8.80 25.77 -1.31
N GLU A 117 7.86 26.70 -1.17
CA GLU A 117 8.04 28.07 -0.71
C GLU A 117 7.05 28.36 0.42
N ARG A 118 7.23 29.52 1.08
CA ARG A 118 6.48 29.88 2.29
C ARG A 118 4.97 29.93 2.08
N ASP A 119 4.52 30.26 0.89
CA ASP A 119 3.12 30.54 0.60
C ASP A 119 2.53 29.58 -0.44
N ASN A 120 3.27 28.61 -0.99
CA ASN A 120 2.79 27.79 -2.11
C ASN A 120 2.27 26.39 -1.73
N TYR A 121 1.83 26.23 -0.48
CA TYR A 121 1.31 24.98 0.04
C TYR A 121 -0.07 25.13 0.71
N PHE A 122 -0.69 23.99 0.93
CA PHE A 122 -1.96 23.82 1.59
C PHE A 122 -1.80 22.87 2.78
N HIS A 123 -2.50 23.12 3.87
CA HIS A 123 -2.62 22.20 5.00
C HIS A 123 -4.06 21.76 5.11
N PHE A 124 -4.26 20.45 5.22
CA PHE A 124 -5.56 19.83 5.44
C PHE A 124 -5.49 18.92 6.65
N ALA A 125 -6.61 18.77 7.36
CA ALA A 125 -6.76 17.81 8.42
C ALA A 125 -8.20 17.29 8.52
N VAL A 126 -8.34 16.07 9.01
CA VAL A 126 -9.61 15.41 9.30
C VAL A 126 -9.47 14.70 10.64
N ASN A 127 -10.35 14.98 11.62
CA ASN A 127 -10.37 14.20 12.86
C ASN A 127 -11.20 12.92 12.69
N ALA A 128 -11.13 12.03 13.69
CA ALA A 128 -11.88 10.79 13.73
C ALA A 128 -13.42 10.94 13.78
N ALA A 129 -13.95 12.17 13.87
CA ALA A 129 -15.37 12.47 13.71
C ALA A 129 -15.74 12.93 12.28
N GLY A 130 -14.76 13.03 11.38
CA GLY A 130 -14.95 13.53 10.02
C GLY A 130 -14.96 15.05 9.92
N VAL A 131 -14.58 15.77 10.98
CA VAL A 131 -14.52 17.23 10.98
C VAL A 131 -13.25 17.68 10.28
N ARG A 132 -13.44 18.65 9.38
CA ARG A 132 -12.45 19.11 8.43
C ARG A 132 -11.77 20.38 8.92
N TYR A 133 -10.49 20.51 8.61
CA TYR A 133 -9.74 21.75 8.68
C TYR A 133 -8.93 21.90 7.40
N SER A 134 -8.81 23.13 6.89
CA SER A 134 -7.94 23.42 5.75
C SER A 134 -7.41 24.85 5.79
N TRP A 135 -6.26 25.07 5.16
CA TRP A 135 -5.64 26.39 5.00
C TRP A 135 -4.85 26.47 3.69
N ASP A 136 -5.08 27.53 2.91
CA ASP A 136 -4.20 27.94 1.81
C ASP A 136 -3.18 28.96 2.32
N ALA A 137 -1.89 28.62 2.29
CA ALA A 137 -0.82 29.48 2.82
C ALA A 137 -0.62 30.79 2.04
N HIS A 138 -1.13 30.90 0.81
CA HIS A 138 -1.05 32.13 0.01
C HIS A 138 -2.25 33.03 0.25
N LEU A 139 -3.46 32.46 0.22
CA LEU A 139 -4.71 33.21 0.33
C LEU A 139 -5.14 33.46 1.77
N ASP A 140 -4.46 32.82 2.73
CA ASP A 140 -4.71 32.94 4.17
C ASP A 140 -6.18 32.67 4.54
N ARG A 141 -6.73 31.59 3.97
CA ARG A 141 -8.12 31.18 4.15
C ARG A 141 -8.32 29.68 3.96
N PRO A 142 -9.44 29.11 4.45
CA PRO A 142 -9.78 27.72 4.19
C PRO A 142 -9.97 27.40 2.70
N VAL A 143 -9.69 26.15 2.34
CA VAL A 143 -9.88 25.61 0.99
C VAL A 143 -11.33 25.19 0.82
N SER A 144 -11.97 25.61 -0.27
CA SER A 144 -13.35 25.24 -0.61
C SER A 144 -13.43 23.96 -1.45
N GLN A 145 -14.59 23.31 -1.50
CA GLN A 145 -14.94 22.24 -2.47
C GLN A 145 -14.18 20.89 -2.35
N TRP A 146 -13.21 20.75 -1.44
CA TRP A 146 -12.66 19.43 -1.11
C TRP A 146 -13.63 18.63 -0.23
N GLN A 147 -13.47 17.30 -0.20
CA GLN A 147 -14.35 16.39 0.53
C GLN A 147 -13.55 15.56 1.51
N ALA A 148 -14.14 15.23 2.66
CA ALA A 148 -13.60 14.24 3.57
C ALA A 148 -14.69 13.65 4.46
N ALA A 149 -14.44 12.45 4.95
CA ALA A 149 -15.28 11.72 5.91
C ALA A 149 -14.40 10.83 6.78
N ALA A 150 -14.90 10.44 7.96
CA ALA A 150 -14.21 9.49 8.82
C ALA A 150 -15.22 8.63 9.57
N GLN A 151 -14.83 7.40 9.90
CA GLN A 151 -15.61 6.48 10.71
C GLN A 151 -14.74 5.74 11.73
N LYS A 152 -15.27 5.53 12.93
CA LYS A 152 -14.65 4.63 13.92
C LYS A 152 -14.83 3.19 13.46
N THR A 153 -13.82 2.36 13.68
CA THR A 153 -13.82 0.94 13.34
C THR A 153 -13.43 0.11 14.57
N PRO A 154 -13.69 -1.21 14.58
CA PRO A 154 -13.28 -2.07 15.70
C PRO A 154 -11.76 -2.05 15.98
N SER A 155 -10.95 -1.71 14.99
CA SER A 155 -9.48 -1.65 15.09
C SER A 155 -8.92 -0.24 15.27
N GLY A 156 -9.77 0.78 15.37
CA GLY A 156 -9.36 2.18 15.45
C GLY A 156 -10.34 3.10 14.73
N TRP A 157 -9.90 3.72 13.65
CA TRP A 157 -10.75 4.55 12.79
C TRP A 157 -10.15 4.67 11.38
N GLU A 158 -10.98 5.09 10.44
CA GLU A 158 -10.59 5.33 9.05
C GLU A 158 -11.06 6.72 8.64
N ALA A 159 -10.34 7.31 7.69
CA ALA A 159 -10.70 8.59 7.09
C ALA A 159 -10.37 8.61 5.61
N GLU A 160 -11.11 9.43 4.89
CA GLU A 160 -10.95 9.63 3.46
C GLU A 160 -10.93 11.12 3.16
N ALA A 161 -10.13 11.53 2.19
CA ALA A 161 -10.10 12.87 1.66
C ALA A 161 -9.99 12.84 0.14
N PHE A 162 -10.75 13.71 -0.53
CA PHE A 162 -10.65 13.95 -1.96
C PHE A 162 -10.40 15.43 -2.21
N ILE A 163 -9.31 15.72 -2.92
CA ILE A 163 -8.87 17.07 -3.28
C ILE A 163 -9.06 17.25 -4.79
N PRO A 164 -10.16 17.88 -5.23
CA PRO A 164 -10.32 18.24 -6.63
C PRO A 164 -9.18 19.14 -7.10
N PHE A 165 -8.71 18.98 -8.34
CA PHE A 165 -7.72 19.89 -8.90
C PHE A 165 -8.24 21.34 -8.99
N SER A 166 -9.56 21.52 -9.05
CA SER A 166 -10.21 22.83 -9.02
C SER A 166 -10.28 23.47 -7.62
N SER A 167 -10.05 22.73 -6.54
CA SER A 167 -10.09 23.29 -5.18
C SER A 167 -8.78 23.96 -4.77
N ILE A 168 -7.68 23.60 -5.43
CA ILE A 168 -6.34 24.11 -5.13
C ILE A 168 -5.78 24.86 -6.32
N ARG A 169 -4.93 25.86 -6.04
CA ARG A 169 -4.13 26.53 -7.07
C ARG A 169 -2.84 25.75 -7.32
N GLY A 170 -2.19 26.03 -8.45
CA GLY A 170 -0.86 25.55 -8.75
C GLY A 170 -0.79 24.83 -10.09
N ARG A 171 0.34 24.15 -10.31
CA ARG A 171 0.60 23.37 -11.51
C ARG A 171 0.04 21.97 -11.30
N THR A 172 -1.24 21.76 -11.63
CA THR A 172 -1.84 20.41 -11.54
C THR A 172 -1.56 19.57 -12.78
N ASP A 173 -0.94 20.17 -13.81
CA ASP A 173 -0.45 19.54 -15.04
C ASP A 173 0.89 18.80 -14.86
N ILE A 174 1.64 19.09 -13.80
CA ILE A 174 2.90 18.41 -13.53
C ILE A 174 2.64 17.05 -12.91
N ASN A 175 3.53 16.11 -13.22
CA ASN A 175 3.46 14.75 -12.72
C ASN A 175 4.04 14.58 -11.31
N GLN A 176 4.42 15.66 -10.62
CA GLN A 176 5.02 15.54 -9.29
C GLN A 176 4.67 16.72 -8.39
N TRP A 177 4.12 16.40 -7.21
CA TRP A 177 3.86 17.35 -6.13
C TRP A 177 4.79 17.10 -4.98
N ARG A 178 4.92 18.09 -4.10
CA ARG A 178 5.47 17.89 -2.77
C ARG A 178 4.37 17.64 -1.77
N ALA A 179 4.59 16.74 -0.83
CA ALA A 179 3.62 16.46 0.22
C ALA A 179 4.24 15.94 1.52
N ASN A 180 3.42 15.95 2.57
CA ASN A 180 3.67 15.16 3.77
C ASN A 180 2.33 14.67 4.35
N PHE A 181 2.38 13.59 5.10
CA PHE A 181 1.23 13.03 5.81
C PHE A 181 1.60 12.82 7.26
N LEU A 182 0.61 13.00 8.13
CA LEU A 182 0.77 12.90 9.56
C LEU A 182 -0.46 12.27 10.21
N ARG A 183 -0.24 11.67 11.37
CA ARG A 183 -1.29 11.37 12.33
C ARG A 183 -0.92 11.95 13.67
N THR A 184 -1.88 12.65 14.27
CA THR A 184 -1.83 13.14 15.64
C THR A 184 -2.77 12.30 16.48
N ARG A 185 -2.22 11.62 17.49
CA ARG A 185 -2.95 10.88 18.53
C ARG A 185 -2.80 11.63 19.84
N THR A 186 -3.87 12.20 20.35
CA THR A 186 -3.83 13.12 21.49
C THR A 186 -3.62 12.40 22.81
N SER A 187 -3.13 13.11 23.83
CA SER A 187 -2.97 12.54 25.18
C SER A 187 -4.26 11.86 25.66
N ARG A 188 -4.14 10.63 26.16
CA ARG A 188 -5.20 9.87 26.84
C ARG A 188 -4.72 9.53 28.25
N HIS A 189 -5.64 9.17 29.15
CA HIS A 189 -5.38 8.96 30.58
C HIS A 189 -4.00 8.34 30.90
N SER A 190 -3.66 7.22 30.27
CA SER A 190 -2.41 6.49 30.54
C SER A 190 -1.45 6.45 29.34
N LYS A 191 -1.68 7.25 28.29
CA LYS A 191 -0.86 7.24 27.06
C LYS A 191 -0.44 8.66 26.65
N PRO A 192 0.87 8.97 26.60
CA PRO A 192 1.37 10.27 26.15
C PRO A 192 1.07 10.46 24.67
N PRO A 193 0.87 11.71 24.18
CA PRO A 193 0.52 11.97 22.79
C PRO A 193 1.55 11.33 21.84
N GLU A 194 1.07 10.85 20.70
CA GLU A 194 1.91 10.26 19.66
C GLU A 194 1.68 11.03 18.36
N VAL A 195 2.78 11.44 17.73
CA VAL A 195 2.75 12.06 16.41
C VAL A 195 3.60 11.22 15.47
N SER A 196 3.01 10.81 14.37
CA SER A 196 3.70 10.06 13.32
C SER A 196 3.60 10.78 11.99
N VAL A 197 4.64 10.67 11.17
CA VAL A 197 4.87 11.45 9.95
C VAL A 197 5.40 10.55 8.84
N TRP A 198 5.11 10.90 7.59
CA TRP A 198 5.63 10.18 6.43
C TRP A 198 7.08 10.58 6.14
N VAL A 199 7.34 11.89 6.16
CA VAL A 199 8.69 12.47 6.09
C VAL A 199 8.91 13.36 7.30
N ASP A 200 10.04 13.21 8.00
CA ASP A 200 10.35 14.01 9.18
C ASP A 200 10.51 15.50 8.82
N PRO A 201 9.60 16.39 9.29
CA PRO A 201 9.63 17.79 8.93
C PRO A 201 10.54 18.63 9.87
N GLY A 202 11.16 18.02 10.88
CA GLY A 202 11.87 18.70 11.96
C GLY A 202 10.88 19.31 12.95
N LEU A 203 10.96 20.62 13.16
CA LEU A 203 10.22 21.30 14.23
C LEU A 203 8.74 21.55 13.93
N THR A 204 8.36 21.61 12.64
CA THR A 204 6.99 21.99 12.25
C THR A 204 6.59 21.31 10.96
N ILE A 205 5.34 20.88 10.90
CA ILE A 205 4.71 20.25 9.74
C ILE A 205 4.65 21.18 8.52
N HIS A 206 4.72 22.50 8.77
CA HIS A 206 4.76 23.55 7.75
C HIS A 206 6.16 23.76 7.16
N ASN A 207 7.11 22.85 7.41
CA ASN A 207 8.43 22.90 6.79
C ASN A 207 8.36 22.46 5.32
N TYR A 208 7.87 23.36 4.47
CA TYR A 208 7.69 23.18 3.02
C TYR A 208 8.97 22.74 2.28
N LYS A 209 10.15 22.98 2.86
CA LYS A 209 11.45 22.55 2.31
C LYS A 209 11.74 21.06 2.52
N LYS A 210 11.08 20.42 3.49
CA LYS A 210 11.26 19.01 3.86
C LYS A 210 10.13 18.08 3.41
N LEU A 211 9.14 18.59 2.68
CA LEU A 211 8.10 17.75 2.09
C LEU A 211 8.73 16.71 1.15
N GLY A 212 8.21 15.48 1.21
CA GLY A 212 8.49 14.42 0.24
C GLY A 212 7.83 14.69 -1.11
N PHE A 213 7.87 13.71 -2.00
CA PHE A 213 7.38 13.83 -3.37
C PHE A 213 6.28 12.83 -3.67
N LEU A 214 5.15 13.30 -4.17
CA LEU A 214 4.14 12.46 -4.79
C LEU A 214 4.37 12.51 -6.30
N ARG A 215 4.59 11.37 -6.97
CA ARG A 215 4.71 11.32 -8.43
C ARG A 215 3.51 10.63 -9.05
N PHE A 216 2.71 11.37 -9.79
CA PHE A 216 1.62 10.83 -10.57
C PHE A 216 2.17 9.98 -11.71
N VAL A 217 1.80 8.70 -11.69
CA VAL A 217 2.19 7.73 -12.70
C VAL A 217 0.93 7.25 -13.41
N GLU A 218 1.02 7.04 -14.72
CA GLU A 218 -0.04 6.34 -15.43
C GLU A 218 -0.27 4.97 -14.76
N PRO A 219 -1.50 4.42 -14.84
CA PRO A 219 -1.71 3.06 -14.40
C PRO A 219 -0.64 2.22 -15.09
N LYS A 220 -0.04 1.25 -14.38
CA LYS A 220 0.64 0.19 -15.10
C LYS A 220 -0.43 -0.39 -16.03
N GLU A 221 -0.32 -0.16 -17.32
CA GLU A 221 -0.83 -1.13 -18.27
C GLU A 221 -0.14 -2.42 -17.82
N GLU A 222 -0.86 -3.25 -17.07
CA GLU A 222 -0.50 -4.65 -16.99
C GLU A 222 -0.45 -5.07 -18.45
N ASP A 223 0.76 -5.15 -18.98
CA ASP A 223 0.98 -5.47 -20.37
C ASP A 223 0.40 -6.86 -20.55
N ILE A 224 -0.84 -6.90 -21.05
CA ILE A 224 -1.63 -8.11 -21.18
C ILE A 224 -0.84 -9.08 -22.05
N GLU A 225 -0.05 -8.58 -23.00
CA GLU A 225 0.85 -9.41 -23.81
C GLU A 225 1.98 -10.00 -22.96
N SER A 226 2.61 -9.23 -22.08
CA SER A 226 3.62 -9.74 -21.15
C SER A 226 3.05 -10.77 -20.17
N LEU A 227 1.84 -10.56 -19.64
CA LEU A 227 1.16 -11.51 -18.75
C LEU A 227 0.74 -12.78 -19.49
N LEU A 228 0.19 -12.64 -20.69
CA LEU A 228 -0.13 -13.78 -21.55
C LEU A 228 1.12 -14.57 -21.91
N LYS A 229 2.24 -13.90 -22.19
CA LYS A 229 3.52 -14.54 -22.48
C LYS A 229 4.03 -15.31 -21.28
N GLN A 230 4.02 -14.72 -20.08
CA GLN A 230 4.38 -15.42 -18.85
C GLN A 230 3.46 -16.61 -18.58
N LEU A 231 2.16 -16.48 -18.82
CA LEU A 231 1.19 -17.57 -18.64
C LEU A 231 1.41 -18.71 -19.65
N MET A 232 1.77 -18.38 -20.89
CA MET A 232 2.11 -19.37 -21.92
C MET A 232 3.42 -20.10 -21.57
N GLU A 233 4.46 -19.37 -21.16
CA GLU A 233 5.73 -19.96 -20.71
C GLU A 233 5.52 -20.88 -19.49
N LEU A 234 4.67 -20.49 -18.55
CA LEU A 234 4.34 -21.33 -17.39
C LEU A 234 3.66 -22.64 -17.81
N ARG A 235 2.68 -22.58 -18.72
CA ARG A 235 1.98 -23.76 -19.25
C ARG A 235 2.92 -24.69 -20.02
N GLU A 236 3.87 -24.14 -20.77
CA GLU A 236 4.86 -24.92 -21.51
C GLU A 236 5.84 -25.64 -20.56
N GLN A 237 6.22 -24.98 -19.46
CA GLN A 237 7.03 -25.59 -18.40
C GLN A 237 6.28 -26.71 -17.68
N GLU A 238 5.01 -26.51 -17.35
CA GLU A 238 4.15 -27.55 -16.75
C GLU A 238 3.98 -28.77 -17.69
N ALA A 239 3.75 -28.52 -18.98
CA ALA A 239 3.64 -29.59 -19.97
C ALA A 239 4.95 -30.35 -20.16
N SER A 240 6.08 -29.64 -20.16
CA SER A 240 7.42 -30.25 -20.25
C SER A 240 7.76 -31.08 -19.02
N ALA A 241 7.43 -30.61 -17.83
CA ALA A 241 7.62 -31.34 -16.58
C ALA A 241 6.74 -32.60 -16.52
N ALA A 242 5.50 -32.54 -17.04
CA ALA A 242 4.62 -33.70 -17.12
C ALA A 242 5.19 -34.79 -18.06
N ARG A 243 5.71 -34.41 -19.23
CA ARG A 243 6.34 -35.36 -20.18
C ARG A 243 7.57 -36.04 -19.59
N GLN A 244 8.44 -35.27 -18.90
CA GLN A 244 9.62 -35.84 -18.24
C GLN A 244 9.27 -36.83 -17.12
N ASN A 245 8.16 -36.60 -16.41
CA ASN A 245 7.66 -37.54 -15.40
C ASN A 245 7.09 -38.83 -16.03
N GLU A 246 6.42 -38.76 -17.18
CA GLU A 246 5.95 -39.95 -17.90
C GLU A 246 7.10 -40.77 -18.49
N GLU A 247 8.12 -40.12 -19.07
CA GLU A 247 9.32 -40.79 -19.59
C GLU A 247 10.16 -41.43 -18.46
N GLY A 248 10.29 -40.76 -17.32
CA GLY A 248 10.94 -41.32 -16.13
C GLY A 248 10.18 -42.53 -15.55
N SER A 249 8.84 -42.48 -15.55
CA SER A 249 7.98 -43.56 -15.07
C SER A 249 8.01 -44.79 -15.99
N THR A 250 7.97 -44.58 -17.31
CA THR A 250 8.04 -45.64 -18.32
C THR A 250 9.42 -46.30 -18.37
N ALA A 251 10.52 -45.53 -18.27
CA ALA A 251 11.88 -46.06 -18.15
C ALA A 251 12.06 -46.92 -16.88
N THR A 252 11.46 -46.51 -15.76
CA THR A 252 11.49 -47.29 -14.51
C THR A 252 10.67 -48.58 -14.60
N ALA A 253 9.57 -48.59 -15.36
CA ALA A 253 8.74 -49.77 -15.59
C ALA A 253 9.38 -50.80 -16.54
N VAL A 254 10.11 -50.34 -17.57
CA VAL A 254 10.86 -51.21 -18.50
C VAL A 254 12.00 -51.94 -17.76
N ASN A 255 12.70 -51.25 -16.86
CA ASN A 255 13.83 -51.85 -16.13
C ASN A 255 13.40 -52.91 -15.09
N ARG A 256 12.11 -52.94 -14.67
CA ARG A 256 11.57 -54.01 -13.81
C ARG A 256 11.13 -55.26 -14.57
N LYS A 257 10.96 -55.20 -15.90
CA LYS A 257 10.55 -56.36 -16.71
C LYS A 257 11.71 -57.22 -17.21
N SER A 258 12.96 -56.75 -17.09
CA SER A 258 14.17 -57.48 -17.46
C SER A 258 14.68 -58.46 -16.38
N ASP A 259 14.15 -58.41 -15.16
CA ASP A 259 14.49 -59.34 -14.07
C ASP A 259 13.49 -60.50 -13.96
N VAL A 260 13.42 -61.34 -15.00
CA VAL A 260 12.77 -62.67 -14.91
C VAL A 260 13.88 -63.72 -14.90
N PRO A 261 14.05 -64.53 -13.82
CA PRO A 261 15.09 -65.54 -13.79
C PRO A 261 14.73 -66.70 -14.73
N ARG A 262 15.69 -67.08 -15.57
CA ARG A 262 15.62 -68.22 -16.48
C ARG A 262 15.78 -69.50 -15.66
N SER A 263 14.76 -70.37 -15.67
CA SER A 263 14.81 -71.68 -15.01
C SER A 263 15.81 -72.61 -15.71
N GLU A 264 16.81 -73.09 -14.98
CA GLU A 264 17.71 -74.16 -15.41
C GLU A 264 17.02 -75.54 -15.26
N GLU A 265 16.84 -76.23 -16.38
CA GLU A 265 16.57 -77.67 -16.41
C GLU A 265 17.84 -78.42 -16.01
N THR A 266 17.78 -79.18 -14.92
CA THR A 266 18.83 -80.16 -14.56
C THR A 266 18.27 -81.57 -14.72
N SER A 267 18.78 -82.29 -15.73
CA SER A 267 18.57 -83.72 -15.90
C SER A 267 19.66 -84.48 -15.13
N SER A 268 19.25 -85.33 -14.19
CA SER A 268 20.13 -86.28 -13.49
C SER A 268 20.50 -87.47 -14.38
N PRO A 269 21.67 -88.10 -14.16
CA PRO A 269 21.82 -89.53 -14.38
C PRO A 269 22.08 -90.29 -13.06
N VAL A 270 21.41 -91.42 -12.97
CA VAL A 270 21.55 -92.48 -11.95
C VAL A 270 22.74 -93.36 -12.33
N THR A 271 23.62 -93.71 -11.38
CA THR A 271 23.93 -95.11 -11.00
C THR A 271 24.96 -95.19 -9.85
N ALA A 272 24.66 -96.09 -8.91
CA ALA A 272 25.47 -96.60 -7.79
C ALA A 272 26.43 -97.73 -8.28
N PRO A 273 27.18 -98.50 -7.44
CA PRO A 273 27.19 -98.61 -5.97
C PRO A 273 28.44 -98.08 -5.26
#